data_AF-A0A553KTV1-F1
#
_entry.id   AF-A0A553KTV1-F1
#
_cell.length_a   1.000
_cell.length_b   1.000
_cell.length_c   1.000
_cell.angle_alpha   90.00
_cell.angle_beta   90.00
_cell.angle_gamma   90.00
#
_symmetry.space_group_name_H-M   'P 1'
#
loop_
_entity.id
_entity.type
_entity.pdbx_description
1 polymer ?
#
loop_
_entity_poly.entity_id
_entity_poly.type
_entity_poly.pdbx_seq_one_letter_code
_entity_poly.pdbx_strand_id
1 'polypeptide(L)'
;MPRRLLAAIAVSTLLALMLSLVPGVPWNQPDIPAFQASRPVDLSEQNVVDLFTFMSTHYNIKRVKWENPSVHVDLAVSSGQRAELPLVYRDFYVLVRDLFRLTANVEQVYIRLLEVEPDTPAPKLLIAVEAQRKDKSAYETPPEQIADLESHIRARFPVRIDPYFYQRVSP
;
A
#
# COMPACT_ATOMS: atom_id res chain seq x y z
N MET A 1 -16.93 -55.80 -55.30
CA MET A 1 -16.27 -54.58 -54.76
C MET A 1 -17.22 -53.55 -54.08
N PRO A 2 -18.49 -53.34 -54.47
CA PRO A 2 -19.32 -52.27 -53.86
C PRO A 2 -19.76 -52.54 -52.41
N ARG A 3 -19.91 -53.82 -52.02
CA ARG A 3 -20.36 -54.21 -50.66
C ARG A 3 -19.35 -53.84 -49.56
N ARG A 4 -18.05 -53.86 -49.87
CA ARG A 4 -16.99 -53.47 -48.92
C ARG A 4 -16.95 -51.97 -48.69
N LEU A 5 -17.26 -51.19 -49.73
CA LEU A 5 -17.30 -49.73 -49.66
C LEU A 5 -18.54 -49.26 -48.87
N LEU A 6 -19.70 -49.88 -49.09
CA LEU A 6 -20.90 -49.63 -48.28
C LEU A 6 -20.70 -49.99 -46.80
N ALA A 7 -20.01 -51.10 -46.51
CA ALA A 7 -19.69 -51.48 -45.13
C ALA A 7 -18.74 -50.47 -44.46
N ALA A 8 -17.72 -49.98 -45.19
CA ALA A 8 -16.82 -48.97 -44.66
C ALA A 8 -17.54 -47.65 -44.36
N ILE A 9 -18.45 -47.21 -45.25
CA ILE A 9 -19.26 -46.01 -45.03
C ILE A 9 -20.14 -46.18 -43.79
N ALA A 10 -20.83 -47.32 -43.67
CA ALA A 10 -21.72 -47.58 -42.53
C ALA A 10 -20.97 -47.62 -41.19
N VAL A 11 -19.76 -48.19 -41.17
CA VAL A 11 -18.92 -48.25 -39.96
C VAL A 11 -18.42 -46.85 -39.59
N SER A 12 -17.98 -46.06 -40.57
CA SER A 12 -17.50 -44.69 -40.33
C SER A 12 -18.60 -43.76 -39.85
N THR A 13 -19.82 -43.85 -40.42
CA THR A 13 -20.95 -43.04 -39.97
C THR A 13 -21.41 -43.44 -38.58
N LEU A 14 -21.45 -44.75 -38.28
CA LEU A 14 -21.77 -45.24 -36.94
C LEU A 14 -20.77 -44.74 -35.89
N LEU A 15 -19.47 -44.78 -36.22
CA LEU A 15 -18.41 -44.31 -35.32
C LEU A 15 -18.52 -42.79 -35.08
N ALA A 16 -18.77 -42.00 -36.13
CA ALA A 16 -18.98 -40.56 -35.99
C ALA A 16 -20.21 -40.24 -35.13
N LEU A 17 -21.28 -41.02 -35.26
CA LEU A 17 -22.51 -40.84 -34.48
C LEU A 17 -22.28 -41.18 -33.00
N MET A 18 -21.50 -42.21 -32.71
CA MET A 18 -21.08 -42.56 -31.35
C MET A 18 -20.20 -41.46 -30.72
N LEU A 19 -19.28 -40.88 -31.48
CA LEU A 19 -18.43 -39.78 -31.01
C LEU A 19 -19.21 -38.48 -30.78
N SER A 20 -20.28 -38.23 -31.56
CA SER A 20 -21.17 -37.08 -31.39
C SER A 20 -21.98 -37.12 -30.08
N LEU A 21 -22.21 -38.32 -29.53
CA LEU A 21 -22.89 -38.52 -28.26
C LEU A 21 -21.96 -38.36 -27.04
N VAL A 22 -20.65 -38.22 -27.25
CA VAL A 22 -19.71 -37.93 -26.16
C VAL A 22 -19.94 -36.47 -25.74
N PRO A 23 -20.48 -36.20 -24.53
CA PRO A 23 -20.65 -34.83 -24.07
C PRO A 23 -19.28 -34.18 -24.02
N GLY A 24 -19.12 -33.07 -24.75
CA GLY A 24 -17.88 -32.30 -24.72
C GLY A 24 -17.61 -31.89 -23.28
N VAL A 25 -16.54 -32.39 -22.67
CA VAL A 25 -16.06 -31.88 -21.39
C VAL A 25 -15.72 -30.42 -21.65
N PRO A 26 -16.45 -29.44 -21.08
CA PRO A 26 -16.01 -28.07 -21.20
C PRO A 26 -14.67 -27.98 -20.48
N TRP A 27 -13.58 -27.81 -21.23
CA TRP A 27 -12.28 -27.39 -20.69
C TRP A 27 -12.30 -25.95 -20.18
N ASN A 28 -13.45 -25.50 -19.70
CA ASN A 28 -13.59 -24.23 -19.02
C ASN A 28 -13.28 -24.48 -17.54
N GLN A 29 -12.02 -24.81 -17.26
CA GLN A 29 -11.50 -24.53 -15.92
C GLN A 29 -11.62 -23.01 -15.77
N PRO A 30 -12.36 -22.50 -14.78
CA PRO A 30 -12.40 -21.06 -14.58
C PRO A 30 -10.97 -20.60 -14.36
N ASP A 31 -10.49 -19.71 -15.23
CA ASP A 31 -9.19 -19.07 -15.09
C ASP A 31 -9.14 -18.44 -13.71
N ILE A 32 -8.40 -19.05 -12.78
CA ILE A 32 -8.19 -18.47 -11.46
C ILE A 32 -7.19 -17.35 -11.68
N PRO A 33 -7.56 -16.07 -11.47
CA PRO A 33 -6.64 -14.97 -11.67
C PRO A 33 -5.45 -15.15 -10.73
N ALA A 34 -4.24 -15.24 -11.31
CA ALA A 34 -2.99 -15.37 -10.56
C ALA A 34 -2.74 -14.18 -9.62
N PHE A 35 -3.43 -13.05 -9.84
CA PHE A 35 -3.41 -11.88 -9.00
C PHE A 35 -4.79 -11.64 -8.40
N GLN A 36 -4.95 -12.01 -7.13
CA GLN A 36 -6.05 -11.51 -6.31
C GLN A 36 -5.59 -10.20 -5.66
N ALA A 37 -6.42 -9.15 -5.75
CA ALA A 37 -6.19 -7.95 -4.97
C ALA A 37 -6.09 -8.34 -3.49
N SER A 38 -4.95 -8.08 -2.85
CA SER A 38 -4.75 -8.38 -1.44
C SER A 38 -5.89 -7.71 -0.66
N ARG A 39 -6.60 -8.52 0.14
CA ARG A 39 -7.65 -7.97 0.99
C ARG A 39 -6.99 -7.09 2.05
N PRO A 40 -7.51 -5.88 2.30
CA PRO A 40 -7.02 -5.07 3.40
C PRO A 40 -7.12 -5.84 4.72
N VAL A 41 -6.10 -5.72 5.55
CA VAL A 41 -5.99 -6.40 6.84
C VAL A 41 -6.59 -5.54 7.95
N ASP A 42 -7.17 -6.15 8.97
CA ASP A 42 -7.54 -5.42 10.19
C ASP A 42 -6.31 -5.21 11.07
N LEU A 43 -5.94 -3.95 11.28
CA LEU A 43 -4.83 -3.57 12.13
C LEU A 43 -5.18 -3.78 13.61
N SER A 44 -4.22 -4.29 14.37
CA SER A 44 -4.33 -4.58 15.80
C SER A 44 -2.97 -4.38 16.48
N GLU A 45 -2.92 -4.40 17.80
CA GLU A 45 -1.65 -4.34 18.54
C GLU A 45 -0.69 -5.50 18.21
N GLN A 46 -1.23 -6.63 17.72
CA GLN A 46 -0.47 -7.85 17.44
C GLN A 46 0.23 -7.82 16.08
N ASN A 47 -0.32 -7.09 15.10
CA ASN A 47 0.18 -7.08 13.72
C ASN A 47 0.67 -5.69 13.25
N VAL A 48 0.53 -4.65 14.08
CA VAL A 48 0.98 -3.30 13.74
C VAL A 48 2.48 -3.26 13.46
N VAL A 49 3.30 -3.93 14.27
CA VAL A 49 4.75 -3.95 14.05
C VAL A 49 5.09 -4.67 12.75
N ASP A 50 4.47 -5.83 12.50
CA ASP A 50 4.68 -6.62 11.29
C ASP A 50 4.35 -5.83 10.02
N LEU A 51 3.23 -5.10 10.00
CA LEU A 51 2.85 -4.26 8.86
C LEU A 51 3.95 -3.24 8.52
N PHE A 52 4.52 -2.59 9.54
CA PHE A 52 5.54 -1.58 9.37
C PHE A 52 6.91 -2.14 8.98
N THR A 53 7.16 -3.45 9.13
CA THR A 53 8.38 -4.09 8.60
C THR A 53 8.44 -4.10 7.07
N PHE A 54 7.28 -4.01 6.41
CA PHE A 54 7.19 -3.94 4.94
C PHE A 54 7.29 -2.52 4.40
N MET A 55 7.29 -1.51 5.26
CA MET A 55 7.30 -0.10 4.89
C MET A 55 8.73 0.43 4.96
N SER A 56 9.17 1.11 3.90
CA SER A 56 10.50 1.74 3.83
C SER A 56 10.35 3.25 3.88
N THR A 57 11.11 3.88 4.78
CA THR A 57 11.15 5.33 4.99
C THR A 57 12.60 5.82 4.99
N HIS A 58 12.82 7.08 4.60
CA HIS A 58 14.14 7.70 4.64
C HIS A 58 14.59 7.95 6.09
N TYR A 59 13.65 8.25 6.99
CA TYR A 59 13.91 8.39 8.42
C TYR A 59 13.52 7.14 9.20
N ASN A 60 14.25 6.84 10.28
CA ASN A 60 13.99 5.66 11.08
C ASN A 60 12.65 5.76 11.82
N ILE A 61 11.84 4.71 11.76
CA ILE A 61 10.62 4.58 12.54
C ILE A 61 11.00 4.22 13.98
N LYS A 62 10.88 5.18 14.90
CA LYS A 62 11.23 5.00 16.31
C LYS A 62 10.11 4.36 17.11
N ARG A 63 8.87 4.70 16.77
CA ARG A 63 7.69 4.20 17.47
C ARG A 63 6.50 4.15 16.52
N VAL A 64 5.73 3.08 16.62
CA VAL A 64 4.40 2.97 16.05
C VAL A 64 3.44 2.66 17.19
N LYS A 65 2.31 3.36 17.24
CA LYS A 65 1.23 3.10 18.19
C LYS A 65 -0.08 2.94 17.43
N TRP A 66 -0.78 1.85 17.72
CA TRP A 66 -2.15 1.64 17.28
C TRP A 66 -3.11 2.04 18.40
N GLU A 67 -4.05 2.91 18.09
CA GLU A 67 -5.14 3.35 18.97
C GLU A 67 -6.43 3.41 18.14
N ASN A 68 -7.11 2.27 17.96
CA ASN A 68 -8.25 2.13 17.04
C ASN A 68 -9.21 3.35 17.07
N PRO A 69 -9.48 4.03 15.92
CA PRO A 69 -9.07 3.71 14.55
C PRO A 69 -7.82 4.48 14.04
N SER A 70 -6.93 4.87 14.94
CA SER A 70 -5.81 5.79 14.69
C SER A 70 -4.45 5.10 14.76
N VAL A 71 -3.54 5.48 13.85
CA VAL A 71 -2.12 5.07 13.87
C VAL A 71 -1.25 6.28 14.13
N HIS A 72 -0.33 6.17 15.09
CA HIS A 72 0.68 7.19 15.38
C HIS A 72 2.06 6.66 15.03
N VAL A 73 2.79 7.39 14.20
CA VAL A 73 4.13 7.05 13.73
C VAL A 73 5.09 8.15 14.13
N ASP A 74 6.12 7.81 14.88
CA ASP A 74 7.22 8.70 15.21
C ASP A 74 8.44 8.33 14.39
N LEU A 75 8.80 9.19 13.44
CA LEU A 75 10.05 9.16 12.70
C LEU A 75 11.13 9.91 13.49
N ALA A 76 12.38 9.46 13.38
CA ALA A 76 13.51 10.05 14.08
C ALA A 76 14.60 10.52 13.13
N VAL A 77 15.15 11.70 13.42
CA VAL A 77 16.39 12.21 12.87
C VAL A 77 17.38 12.46 14.01
N SER A 78 18.63 12.04 13.83
CA SER A 78 19.67 12.26 14.82
C SER A 78 20.04 13.73 14.93
N SER A 79 20.36 14.19 16.15
CA SER A 79 20.91 15.54 16.36
C SER A 79 22.22 15.71 15.59
N GLY A 80 22.22 16.58 14.58
CA GLY A 80 23.36 16.84 13.69
C GLY A 80 23.15 16.36 12.25
N GLN A 81 22.20 15.46 12.01
CA GLN A 81 21.78 15.11 10.65
C GLN A 81 20.75 16.13 10.17
N ARG A 82 20.90 16.68 8.96
CA ARG A 82 19.89 17.59 8.39
C ARG A 82 18.64 16.80 7.98
N ALA A 83 17.48 17.34 8.33
CA ALA A 83 16.20 16.81 7.87
C ALA A 83 15.76 17.59 6.63
N GLU A 84 15.61 16.88 5.52
CA GLU A 84 15.13 17.40 4.25
C GLU A 84 13.60 17.29 4.17
N LEU A 85 12.93 18.44 4.08
CA LEU A 85 11.47 18.51 4.03
C LEU A 85 10.84 17.67 2.89
N PRO A 86 11.40 17.64 1.66
CA PRO A 86 10.87 16.80 0.59
C PRO A 86 10.86 15.30 0.93
N LEU A 87 11.88 14.81 1.64
CA LEU A 87 11.96 13.41 2.05
C LEU A 87 10.92 13.08 3.14
N VAL A 88 10.71 14.00 4.08
CA VAL A 88 9.68 13.84 5.14
C VAL A 88 8.29 13.76 4.51
N TYR A 89 8.01 14.63 3.54
CA TYR A 89 6.76 14.63 2.79
C TYR A 89 6.56 13.36 1.96
N ARG A 90 7.63 12.85 1.34
CA ARG A 90 7.58 11.57 0.64
C ARG A 90 7.28 10.40 1.58
N ASP A 91 7.98 10.31 2.71
CA ASP A 91 7.75 9.28 3.73
C ASP A 91 6.32 9.34 4.27
N PHE A 92 5.85 10.55 4.62
CA PHE A 92 4.48 10.77 5.07
C PHE A 92 3.47 10.25 4.05
N TYR A 93 3.61 10.65 2.79
CA TYR A 93 2.64 10.32 1.75
C TYR A 93 2.58 8.81 1.47
N VAL A 94 3.75 8.17 1.38
CA VAL A 94 3.85 6.71 1.16
C VAL A 94 3.20 5.96 2.32
N LEU A 95 3.55 6.31 3.56
CA LEU A 95 2.98 5.67 4.75
C LEU A 95 1.45 5.82 4.81
N VAL A 96 0.93 7.03 4.56
CA VAL A 96 -0.52 7.28 4.57
C VAL A 96 -1.23 6.46 3.49
N ARG A 97 -0.71 6.49 2.27
CA ARG A 97 -1.27 5.74 1.14
C ARG A 97 -1.27 4.24 1.42
N ASP A 98 -0.16 3.70 1.91
CA ASP A 98 -0.02 2.27 2.17
C ASP A 98 -0.88 1.84 3.36
N LEU A 99 -0.92 2.61 4.45
CA LEU A 99 -1.80 2.32 5.58
C LEU A 99 -3.26 2.28 5.15
N PHE A 100 -3.75 3.28 4.42
CA PHE A 100 -5.14 3.29 3.99
C PHE A 100 -5.45 2.23 2.93
N ARG A 101 -4.48 1.84 2.09
CA ARG A 101 -4.68 0.79 1.09
C ARG A 101 -4.61 -0.62 1.68
N LEU A 102 -3.69 -0.85 2.62
CA LEU A 102 -3.41 -2.18 3.18
C LEU A 102 -4.28 -2.52 4.37
N THR A 103 -4.98 -1.54 4.96
CA THR A 103 -5.82 -1.78 6.15
C THR A 103 -7.27 -1.39 5.93
N ALA A 104 -8.18 -2.12 6.58
CA ALA A 104 -9.62 -1.85 6.52
C ALA A 104 -10.12 -0.89 7.61
N ASN A 105 -9.45 -0.86 8.78
CA ASN A 105 -9.96 -0.23 10.00
C ASN A 105 -9.17 1.02 10.46
N VAL A 106 -8.12 1.43 9.74
CA VAL A 106 -7.38 2.66 10.06
C VAL A 106 -8.09 3.86 9.46
N GLU A 107 -8.65 4.75 10.26
CA GLU A 107 -9.36 5.96 9.79
C GLU A 107 -8.48 7.23 9.87
N GLN A 108 -7.49 7.23 10.76
CA GLN A 108 -6.62 8.39 11.01
C GLN A 108 -5.16 7.97 11.11
N VAL A 109 -4.27 8.78 10.55
CA VAL A 109 -2.82 8.58 10.61
C VAL A 109 -2.16 9.87 11.07
N TYR A 110 -1.32 9.77 12.10
CA TYR A 110 -0.55 10.87 12.66
C TYR A 110 0.93 10.54 12.52
N ILE A 111 1.67 11.35 11.77
CA ILE A 111 3.10 11.15 11.57
C ILE A 111 3.84 12.35 12.14
N ARG A 112 4.85 12.08 12.96
CA ARG A 112 5.71 13.10 13.54
C ARG A 112 7.16 12.82 13.18
N LEU A 113 7.88 13.86 12.78
CA LEU A 113 9.34 13.82 12.74
C LEU A 113 9.88 14.43 14.02
N LEU A 114 10.74 13.66 14.71
CA LEU A 114 11.35 14.03 15.96
C LEU A 114 12.86 14.11 15.81
N GLU A 115 13.47 15.16 16.36
CA GLU A 115 14.91 15.15 16.60
C GLU A 115 15.20 14.38 17.89
N VAL A 116 16.13 13.43 17.79
CA VAL A 116 16.57 12.60 18.90
C VAL A 116 18.04 12.90 19.18
N GLU A 117 18.32 13.32 20.41
CA GLU A 117 19.65 13.45 20.97
C GLU A 117 19.95 12.20 21.83
N PRO A 118 21.18 11.65 21.82
CA PRO A 118 21.52 10.47 22.62
C PRO A 118 21.33 10.67 24.13
N ASP A 119 21.59 11.89 24.61
CA ASP A 119 21.67 12.22 26.04
C ASP A 119 20.44 12.97 26.58
N THR A 120 19.47 13.29 25.71
CA THR A 120 18.28 14.07 26.10
C THR A 120 17.04 13.17 26.14
N PRO A 121 16.33 13.09 27.29
CA PRO A 121 15.16 12.22 27.43
C PRO A 121 13.97 12.61 26.55
N ALA A 122 13.85 13.90 26.23
CA ALA A 122 12.71 14.47 25.53
C ALA A 122 13.08 14.78 24.07
N PRO A 123 12.54 14.03 23.08
CA PRO A 123 12.77 14.34 21.68
C PRO A 123 12.05 15.64 21.29
N LYS A 124 12.67 16.45 20.43
CA LYS A 124 12.09 17.72 19.94
C LYS A 124 11.23 17.46 18.72
N LEU A 125 10.00 17.99 18.71
CA LEU A 125 9.11 17.89 17.55
C LEU A 125 9.61 18.82 16.44
N LEU A 126 9.77 18.29 15.23
CA LEU A 126 10.14 19.06 14.05
C LEU A 126 8.94 19.29 13.13
N ILE A 127 8.23 18.21 12.79
CA ILE A 127 7.09 18.24 11.87
C ILE A 127 6.02 17.30 12.42
N ALA A 128 4.76 17.69 12.28
CA ALA A 128 3.61 16.81 12.48
C ALA A 128 2.67 16.94 11.27
N VAL A 129 2.22 15.81 10.76
CA VAL A 129 1.23 15.75 9.67
C VAL A 129 0.15 14.74 10.03
N GLU A 130 -1.09 15.08 9.71
CA GLU A 130 -2.23 14.19 9.92
C GLU A 130 -2.98 13.91 8.62
N ALA A 131 -3.55 12.71 8.53
CA ALA A 131 -4.38 12.28 7.41
C ALA A 131 -5.63 11.58 7.90
N GLN A 132 -6.73 11.77 7.17
CA GLN A 132 -8.01 11.09 7.41
C GLN A 132 -8.39 10.29 6.16
N ARG A 133 -8.89 9.06 6.34
CA ARG A 133 -9.26 8.16 5.23
C ARG A 133 -10.32 8.76 4.30
N LYS A 134 -11.19 9.64 4.81
CA LYS A 134 -12.35 10.19 4.08
C LYS A 134 -12.01 10.87 2.75
N ASP A 135 -10.83 11.49 2.61
CA ASP A 135 -10.40 12.12 1.35
C ASP A 135 -9.48 11.19 0.54
N LYS A 136 -10.08 10.17 -0.08
CA LYS A 136 -9.36 9.21 -0.94
C LYS A 136 -8.55 9.87 -2.05
N SER A 137 -9.09 10.94 -2.64
CA SER A 137 -8.43 11.65 -3.73
C SER A 137 -7.11 12.31 -3.30
N ALA A 138 -6.89 12.50 -1.99
CA ALA A 138 -5.65 13.06 -1.47
C ALA A 138 -4.50 12.06 -1.43
N TYR A 139 -4.73 10.74 -1.45
CA TYR A 139 -3.68 9.73 -1.24
C TYR A 139 -3.68 8.55 -2.21
N GLU A 140 -4.63 8.46 -3.16
CA GLU A 140 -4.67 7.34 -4.11
C GLU A 140 -3.58 7.41 -5.19
N THR A 141 -3.24 8.62 -5.64
CA THR A 141 -2.25 8.84 -6.71
C THR A 141 -0.86 8.41 -6.25
N PRO A 142 -0.13 7.59 -7.01
CA PRO A 142 1.27 7.27 -6.70
C PRO A 142 2.13 8.55 -6.62
N PRO A 143 3.06 8.66 -5.65
CA PRO A 143 3.85 9.88 -5.47
C PRO A 143 4.69 10.24 -6.70
N GLU A 144 5.08 9.26 -7.53
CA GLU A 144 5.83 9.47 -8.78
C GLU A 144 5.02 10.20 -9.86
N GLN A 145 3.69 10.21 -9.75
CA GLN A 145 2.78 10.86 -10.69
C GLN A 145 2.36 12.26 -10.23
N ILE A 146 2.77 12.68 -9.03
CA ILE A 146 2.47 13.99 -8.48
C ILE A 146 3.64 14.93 -8.81
N ALA A 147 3.40 15.89 -9.70
CA ALA A 147 4.44 16.81 -10.16
C ALA A 147 5.06 17.65 -9.02
N ASP A 148 4.23 18.08 -8.06
CA ASP A 148 4.67 18.80 -6.86
C ASP A 148 4.02 18.17 -5.62
N LEU A 149 4.74 17.23 -5.01
CA LEU A 149 4.27 16.50 -3.84
C LEU A 149 4.14 17.40 -2.60
N GLU A 150 5.02 18.39 -2.44
CA GLU A 150 4.96 19.32 -1.32
C GLU A 150 3.68 20.17 -1.37
N SER A 151 3.41 20.79 -2.52
CA SER A 151 2.19 21.60 -2.69
C SER A 151 0.93 20.75 -2.54
N HIS A 152 0.93 19.52 -3.08
CA HIS A 152 -0.17 18.58 -2.90
C HIS A 152 -0.43 18.28 -1.42
N ILE A 153 0.63 18.00 -0.65
CA ILE A 153 0.49 17.68 0.78
C ILE A 153 -0.02 18.88 1.56
N ARG A 154 0.58 20.05 1.38
CA ARG A 154 0.18 21.28 2.10
C ARG A 154 -1.26 21.71 1.80
N ALA A 155 -1.75 21.42 0.60
CA ALA A 155 -3.11 21.77 0.20
C ALA A 155 -4.18 20.81 0.76
N ARG A 156 -3.83 19.55 1.01
CA ARG A 156 -4.77 18.48 1.36
C ARG A 156 -4.68 17.99 2.79
N PHE A 157 -3.53 18.13 3.44
CA PHE A 157 -3.27 17.61 4.77
C PHE A 157 -2.90 18.73 5.74
N PRO A 158 -3.38 18.68 6.98
CA PRO A 158 -2.91 19.58 8.02
C PRO A 158 -1.45 19.26 8.36
N VAL A 159 -0.58 20.24 8.11
CA VAL A 159 0.86 20.17 8.38
C VAL A 159 1.21 21.22 9.42
N ARG A 160 1.88 20.80 10.49
CA ARG A 160 2.52 21.69 11.46
C ARG A 160 4.03 21.51 11.38
N ILE A 161 4.73 22.60 11.13
CA ILE A 161 6.20 22.65 11.17
C ILE A 161 6.60 23.50 12.38
N ASP A 162 7.48 22.97 13.22
CA ASP A 162 8.02 23.71 14.35
C ASP A 162 9.00 24.80 13.87
N PRO A 163 8.97 26.03 14.40
CA PRO A 163 9.92 27.08 14.00
C PRO A 163 11.39 26.67 14.10
N TYR A 164 11.72 25.78 15.05
CA TYR A 164 13.07 25.24 15.21
C TYR A 164 13.54 24.45 13.97
N PHE A 165 12.63 23.86 13.21
CA PHE A 165 12.95 23.12 11.99
C PHE A 165 13.68 24.00 10.97
N TYR A 166 13.25 25.24 10.76
CA TYR A 166 13.86 26.13 9.76
C TYR A 166 15.31 26.51 10.08
N GLN A 167 15.66 26.57 11.37
CA GLN A 167 17.04 26.80 11.81
C GLN A 167 17.98 25.66 11.40
N ARG A 168 17.42 24.47 11.09
CA ARG A 168 18.16 23.30 10.63
C ARG A 168 18.21 23.16 9.10
N VAL A 169 17.22 23.71 8.41
CA VAL A 169 17.14 23.70 6.95
C VAL A 169 18.05 24.78 6.33
N SER A 170 18.46 25.81 7.08
CA SER A 170 19.44 26.82 6.64
C SER A 170 20.22 27.43 7.83
N PRO A 171 21.57 27.35 7.83
CA PRO A 171 22.41 28.53 7.66
C PRO A 171 23.07 28.59 6.27
#